data_AF-A0A2T2Y219-F1
#
_entry.id   AF-A0A2T2Y219-F1
#
_cell.length_a   1.000
_cell.length_b   1.000
_cell.length_c   1.000
_cell.angle_alpha   90.00
_cell.angle_beta   90.00
_cell.angle_gamma   90.00
#
_symmetry.space_group_name_H-M   'P 1'
#
loop_
_entity.id
_entity.type
_entity.pdbx_description
1 polymer ?
#
loop_
_entity_poly.entity_id
_entity_poly.type
_entity_poly.pdbx_seq_one_letter_code
_entity_poly.pdbx_strand_id
1 'polypeptide(L)'
;MTNVLILGAAGSLARVVTRYLLDNSQAQLTLYLRNSARLQNPDTARVTLIEGDVLNDEQLRLAMRGKDIVYANLSGNMKEQAATIIRAMKSTGVRRLIFISSMGIYDEVPGEKYGSILAPYRESAKIIENAGLDHTIIRPAWFSNGHEVEYGLTHRNEPFRGSSVSRLSIADLINRMVIEPSLYVHDSLGIARV
;
A
#
# COMPACT_ATOMS: atom_id res chain seq x y z
N MET A 1 -18.77 5.85 5.68
CA MET A 1 -17.65 6.35 4.86
C MET A 1 -16.38 5.71 5.38
N THR A 2 -15.54 5.17 4.49
CA THR A 2 -14.30 4.46 4.88
C THR A 2 -13.21 5.46 5.22
N ASN A 3 -12.58 5.32 6.39
CA ASN A 3 -11.44 6.12 6.83
C ASN A 3 -10.13 5.42 6.47
N VAL A 4 -9.39 5.97 5.52
CA VAL A 4 -8.15 5.38 5.00
C VAL A 4 -6.94 6.17 5.49
N LEU A 5 -6.01 5.50 6.17
CA LEU A 5 -4.70 6.04 6.52
C LEU A 5 -3.68 5.67 5.44
N ILE A 6 -3.10 6.68 4.80
CA ILE A 6 -2.07 6.52 3.76
C ILE A 6 -0.69 6.82 4.36
N LEU A 7 0.11 5.78 4.55
CA LEU A 7 1.49 5.89 5.03
C LEU A 7 2.45 6.07 3.87
N GLY A 8 3.33 7.07 3.96
CA GLY A 8 4.21 7.44 2.85
C GLY A 8 3.50 8.28 1.79
N ALA A 9 2.56 9.13 2.21
CA ALA A 9 1.65 9.86 1.33
C ALA A 9 2.34 10.73 0.26
N ALA A 10 3.60 11.13 0.46
CA ALA A 10 4.36 11.90 -0.53
C ALA A 10 4.89 11.07 -1.72
N GLY A 11 4.83 9.73 -1.67
CA GLY A 11 5.34 8.85 -2.71
C GLY A 11 4.62 9.01 -4.06
N SER A 12 5.32 8.73 -5.17
CA SER A 12 4.78 8.92 -6.52
C SER A 12 3.49 8.14 -6.76
N LEU A 13 3.42 6.87 -6.32
CA LEU A 13 2.21 6.07 -6.35
C LEU A 13 1.14 6.60 -5.38
N ALA A 14 1.51 6.94 -4.15
CA ALA A 14 0.56 7.42 -3.14
C ALA A 14 -0.18 8.70 -3.56
N ARG A 15 0.48 9.61 -4.30
CA ARG A 15 -0.17 10.81 -4.87
C ARG A 15 -1.25 10.44 -5.89
N VAL A 16 -0.96 9.50 -6.78
CA VAL A 16 -1.93 8.99 -7.77
C VAL A 16 -3.10 8.31 -7.06
N VAL A 17 -2.81 7.44 -6.09
CA VAL A 17 -3.84 6.77 -5.27
C VAL A 17 -4.71 7.77 -4.53
N THR A 18 -4.12 8.78 -3.89
CA THR A 18 -4.85 9.83 -3.17
C THR A 18 -5.85 10.52 -4.09
N ARG A 19 -5.40 10.95 -5.27
CA ARG A 19 -6.29 11.61 -6.23
C ARG A 19 -7.39 10.66 -6.73
N TYR A 20 -7.02 9.43 -7.08
CA TYR A 20 -7.96 8.44 -7.58
C TYR A 20 -9.06 8.11 -6.56
N LEU A 21 -8.71 7.93 -5.29
CA LEU A 21 -9.67 7.70 -4.21
C LEU A 21 -10.62 8.89 -4.02
N LEU A 22 -10.12 10.13 -4.11
CA LEU A 22 -10.97 11.33 -4.02
C LEU A 22 -11.95 11.45 -5.19
N ASP A 23 -11.55 11.01 -6.38
CA ASP A 23 -12.38 11.10 -7.58
C ASP A 23 -13.39 9.93 -7.70
N ASN A 24 -13.04 8.75 -7.16
CA ASN A 24 -13.79 7.50 -7.42
C ASN A 24 -14.36 6.84 -6.15
N SER A 25 -14.31 7.50 -5.00
CA SER A 25 -14.89 6.99 -3.75
C SER A 25 -15.38 8.11 -2.82
N GLN A 26 -16.02 7.71 -1.73
CA GLN A 26 -16.44 8.59 -0.64
C GLN A 26 -15.52 8.44 0.59
N ALA A 27 -14.28 7.97 0.39
CA ALA A 27 -13.34 7.74 1.47
C ALA A 27 -12.85 9.06 2.09
N GLN A 28 -12.63 9.02 3.41
CA GLN A 28 -11.96 10.06 4.19
C GLN A 28 -10.48 9.68 4.32
N LEU A 29 -9.57 10.55 3.90
CA LEU A 29 -8.15 10.24 3.80
C LEU A 29 -7.35 10.93 4.89
N THR A 30 -6.42 10.19 5.49
CA THR A 30 -5.38 10.75 6.36
C THR A 30 -4.03 10.49 5.72
N LEU A 31 -3.34 11.55 5.31
CA LEU A 31 -2.05 11.49 4.64
C LEU A 31 -0.93 11.64 5.67
N TYR A 32 -0.18 10.56 5.91
CA TYR A 32 0.87 10.49 6.91
C TYR A 32 2.27 10.46 6.26
N LEU A 33 3.10 11.46 6.58
CA LEU A 33 4.41 11.69 5.94
C LEU A 33 5.36 12.52 6.81
N ARG A 34 6.69 12.38 6.66
CA ARG A 34 7.68 13.07 7.50
C ARG A 34 7.86 14.58 7.28
N ASN A 35 7.50 15.07 6.09
CA ASN A 35 7.59 16.49 5.75
C ASN A 35 6.32 16.83 4.97
N SER A 36 5.33 17.27 5.71
CA SER A 36 3.97 17.57 5.23
C SER A 36 3.97 18.72 4.23
N ALA A 37 4.89 19.67 4.35
CA ALA A 37 5.07 20.79 3.42
C ALA A 37 5.36 20.37 1.97
N ARG A 38 5.75 19.11 1.72
CA ARG A 38 5.95 18.56 0.37
C ARG A 38 4.65 18.20 -0.35
N LEU A 39 3.51 18.31 0.32
CA LEU A 39 2.19 18.05 -0.24
C LEU A 39 1.27 19.24 0.03
N GLN A 40 0.59 19.69 -1.02
CA GLN A 40 -0.60 20.52 -0.86
C GLN A 40 -1.79 19.63 -0.57
N ASN A 41 -2.67 20.06 0.33
CA ASN A 41 -3.91 19.34 0.61
C ASN A 41 -4.82 19.40 -0.63
N PRO A 42 -5.13 18.27 -1.29
CA PRO A 42 -5.94 18.29 -2.51
C PRO A 42 -7.44 18.47 -2.26
N ASP A 43 -7.92 18.29 -1.03
CA ASP A 43 -9.34 18.38 -0.66
C ASP A 43 -9.47 18.52 0.87
N THR A 44 -9.60 19.75 1.38
CA THR A 44 -9.67 20.02 2.82
C THR A 44 -10.91 19.45 3.51
N ALA A 45 -11.96 19.08 2.77
CA ALA A 45 -13.16 18.49 3.33
C ALA A 45 -13.01 16.97 3.55
N ARG A 46 -12.14 16.30 2.78
CA ARG A 46 -11.94 14.84 2.84
C ARG A 46 -10.54 14.39 3.20
N VAL A 47 -9.60 15.31 3.39
CA VAL A 47 -8.19 14.99 3.61
C VAL A 47 -7.63 15.73 4.80
N THR A 48 -7.03 14.97 5.72
CA THR A 48 -6.20 15.47 6.82
C THR A 48 -4.73 15.12 6.56
N LEU A 49 -3.82 16.07 6.71
CA LEU A 49 -2.38 15.81 6.69
C LEU A 49 -1.86 15.67 8.12
N ILE A 50 -1.05 14.64 8.36
CA ILE A 50 -0.34 14.44 9.62
C ILE A 50 1.15 14.30 9.31
N GLU A 51 1.94 15.18 9.89
CA GLU A 51 3.39 15.05 9.85
C GLU A 51 3.85 14.00 10.87
N GLY A 52 4.61 13.00 10.42
CA GLY A 52 5.14 11.97 11.30
C GLY A 52 5.99 10.92 10.58
N ASP A 53 6.78 10.17 11.36
CA ASP A 53 7.55 9.02 10.87
C ASP A 53 6.83 7.72 11.24
N VAL A 54 6.81 6.75 10.34
CA VAL A 54 6.21 5.43 10.59
C VAL A 54 6.97 4.70 11.70
N LEU A 55 8.24 5.03 11.90
CA LEU A 55 9.05 4.49 13.00
C LEU A 55 8.72 5.12 14.37
N ASN A 56 7.95 6.22 14.41
CA ASN A 56 7.43 6.76 15.66
C ASN A 56 6.12 6.05 16.02
N ASP A 57 6.26 4.99 16.80
CA ASP A 57 5.19 4.08 17.22
C ASP A 57 4.02 4.80 17.95
N GLU A 58 4.31 5.79 18.80
CA GLU A 58 3.27 6.56 19.50
C GLU A 58 2.47 7.45 18.54
N GLN A 59 3.15 8.23 17.70
CA GLN A 59 2.49 9.08 16.72
C GLN A 59 1.70 8.27 15.70
N LEU A 60 2.25 7.14 15.25
CA LEU A 60 1.56 6.25 14.32
C LEU A 60 0.27 5.69 14.93
N ARG A 61 0.30 5.26 16.21
CA ARG A 61 -0.91 4.84 16.92
C ARG A 61 -1.97 5.93 16.97
N LEU A 62 -1.58 7.18 17.28
CA LEU A 62 -2.51 8.30 17.33
C LEU A 62 -3.16 8.54 15.96
N ALA A 63 -2.39 8.51 14.88
CA ALA A 63 -2.89 8.67 13.51
C ALA A 63 -3.79 7.51 13.05
N MET A 64 -3.60 6.31 13.62
CA MET A 64 -4.29 5.08 13.23
C MET A 64 -5.61 4.83 13.96
N ARG A 65 -5.88 5.54 15.06
CA ARG A 65 -7.17 5.44 15.78
C ARG A 65 -8.34 5.83 14.87
N GLY A 66 -9.40 5.01 14.91
CA GLY A 66 -10.63 5.23 14.14
C GLY A 66 -10.47 5.07 12.63
N LYS A 67 -9.39 4.44 12.16
CA LYS A 67 -9.20 4.12 10.74
C LYS A 67 -9.75 2.74 10.43
N ASP A 68 -10.30 2.61 9.24
CA ASP A 68 -10.86 1.34 8.77
C ASP A 68 -9.80 0.55 7.98
N ILE A 69 -8.98 1.27 7.19
CA ILE A 69 -7.96 0.69 6.30
C ILE A 69 -6.65 1.45 6.45
N VAL A 70 -5.55 0.71 6.52
CA VAL A 70 -4.19 1.25 6.38
C VAL A 70 -3.67 0.88 5.00
N TYR A 71 -3.30 1.89 4.20
CA TYR A 71 -2.58 1.74 2.95
C TYR A 71 -1.14 2.20 3.14
N ALA A 72 -0.17 1.30 2.92
CA ALA A 72 1.25 1.58 3.12
C ALA A 72 2.03 1.46 1.80
N ASN A 73 2.68 2.56 1.42
CA ASN A 73 3.57 2.64 0.27
C ASN A 73 4.91 3.25 0.71
N LEU A 74 5.79 2.39 1.20
CA LEU A 74 6.98 2.79 1.94
C LEU A 74 8.26 2.26 1.27
N SER A 75 9.39 2.85 1.67
CA SER A 75 10.73 2.45 1.25
C SER A 75 11.71 2.62 2.42
N GLY A 76 12.90 2.04 2.28
CA GLY A 76 13.95 2.11 3.30
C GLY A 76 13.92 0.90 4.24
N ASN A 77 13.91 1.12 5.56
CA ASN A 77 13.89 0.04 6.56
C ASN A 77 12.48 -0.58 6.67
N MET A 78 12.06 -1.28 5.63
CA MET A 78 10.70 -1.81 5.49
C MET A 78 10.37 -2.87 6.55
N LYS A 79 11.37 -3.63 7.02
CA LYS A 79 11.20 -4.62 8.09
C LYS A 79 10.72 -3.96 9.39
N GLU A 80 11.43 -2.93 9.86
CA GLU A 80 11.05 -2.22 11.09
C GLU A 80 9.77 -1.39 10.90
N GLN A 81 9.57 -0.80 9.71
CA GLN A 81 8.33 -0.11 9.39
C GLN A 81 7.13 -1.06 9.45
N ALA A 82 7.22 -2.26 8.85
CA ALA A 82 6.16 -3.25 8.91
C ALA A 82 5.88 -3.70 10.35
N ALA A 83 6.93 -3.94 11.15
CA ALA A 83 6.77 -4.28 12.56
C ALA A 83 6.04 -3.18 13.35
N THR A 84 6.41 -1.91 13.14
CA THR A 84 5.75 -0.77 13.79
C THR A 84 4.29 -0.62 13.35
N ILE A 85 3.99 -0.78 12.05
CA ILE A 85 2.62 -0.75 11.53
C ILE A 85 1.78 -1.85 12.18
N ILE A 86 2.28 -3.07 12.25
CA ILE A 86 1.55 -4.20 12.85
C ILE A 86 1.27 -3.95 14.33
N ARG A 87 2.26 -3.43 15.09
CA ARG A 87 2.06 -3.05 16.50
C ARG A 87 0.97 -1.99 16.64
N ALA A 88 1.03 -0.94 15.84
CA ALA A 88 0.04 0.14 15.86
C ALA A 88 -1.37 -0.37 15.50
N MET A 89 -1.49 -1.18 14.45
CA MET A 89 -2.75 -1.78 14.01
C MET A 89 -3.38 -2.64 15.10
N LYS A 90 -2.60 -3.57 15.69
CA LYS A 90 -3.07 -4.42 16.80
C LYS A 90 -3.52 -3.60 18.01
N SER A 91 -2.78 -2.57 18.37
CA SER A 91 -3.12 -1.72 19.53
C SER A 91 -4.34 -0.82 19.32
N THR A 92 -4.70 -0.52 18.07
CA THR A 92 -5.82 0.36 17.73
C THR A 92 -7.04 -0.41 17.23
N GLY A 93 -6.94 -1.73 17.10
CA GLY A 93 -8.01 -2.59 16.62
C GLY A 93 -8.21 -2.57 15.09
N VAL A 94 -7.38 -1.82 14.35
CA VAL A 94 -7.46 -1.77 12.88
C VAL A 94 -6.93 -3.08 12.30
N ARG A 95 -7.69 -3.71 11.40
CA ARG A 95 -7.36 -5.02 10.85
C ARG A 95 -6.92 -5.01 9.39
N ARG A 96 -7.50 -4.13 8.56
CA ARG A 96 -7.29 -4.14 7.11
C ARG A 96 -6.00 -3.41 6.73
N LEU A 97 -5.05 -4.13 6.12
CA LEU A 97 -3.78 -3.59 5.61
C LEU A 97 -3.65 -3.82 4.11
N ILE A 98 -3.38 -2.78 3.34
CA ILE A 98 -2.95 -2.85 1.94
C ILE A 98 -1.49 -2.40 1.90
N PHE A 99 -0.57 -3.27 1.49
CA PHE A 99 0.86 -3.02 1.56
C PHE A 99 1.53 -3.16 0.18
N ILE A 100 2.16 -2.08 -0.30
CA ILE A 100 2.96 -2.14 -1.53
C ILE A 100 4.29 -2.81 -1.24
N SER A 101 4.59 -3.82 -2.04
CA SER A 101 5.89 -4.49 -2.10
C SER A 101 6.46 -4.38 -3.52
N SER A 102 7.06 -5.45 -4.03
CA SER A 102 7.61 -5.54 -5.39
C SER A 102 7.32 -6.91 -5.99
N MET A 103 7.21 -7.00 -7.32
CA MET A 103 7.37 -8.27 -8.00
C MET A 103 8.75 -8.89 -7.70
N GLY A 104 8.84 -10.21 -7.74
CA GLY A 104 10.06 -10.99 -7.57
C GLY A 104 10.41 -11.35 -6.13
N ILE A 105 9.59 -10.95 -5.15
CA ILE A 105 9.83 -11.25 -3.73
C ILE A 105 9.63 -12.73 -3.37
N TYR A 106 8.96 -13.49 -4.23
CA TYR A 106 8.75 -14.94 -4.10
C TYR A 106 9.38 -15.72 -5.25
N ASP A 107 10.33 -15.11 -5.97
CA ASP A 107 10.99 -15.70 -7.15
C ASP A 107 9.97 -16.14 -8.23
N GLU A 108 8.88 -15.39 -8.35
CA GLU A 108 7.73 -15.71 -9.18
C GLU A 108 7.84 -15.24 -10.65
N VAL A 109 8.88 -14.46 -10.99
CA VAL A 109 9.04 -13.89 -12.34
C VAL A 109 9.84 -14.86 -13.21
N PRO A 110 9.26 -15.43 -14.29
CA PRO A 110 9.94 -16.42 -15.11
C PRO A 110 11.24 -15.89 -15.72
N GLY A 111 12.33 -16.64 -15.56
CA GLY A 111 13.64 -16.31 -16.12
C GLY A 111 14.44 -15.24 -15.36
N GLU A 112 13.87 -14.63 -14.32
CA GLU A 112 14.50 -13.55 -13.56
C GLU A 112 14.85 -13.99 -12.13
N LYS A 113 16.01 -13.54 -11.63
CA LYS A 113 16.40 -13.74 -10.24
C LYS A 113 16.82 -12.41 -9.62
N TYR A 114 15.92 -11.85 -8.81
CA TYR A 114 16.18 -10.59 -8.13
C TYR A 114 17.06 -10.79 -6.91
N GLY A 115 18.17 -10.05 -6.86
CA GLY A 115 19.16 -10.14 -5.80
C GLY A 115 18.75 -9.51 -4.47
N SER A 116 19.75 -9.05 -3.70
CA SER A 116 19.59 -8.47 -2.36
C SER A 116 18.77 -7.18 -2.31
N ILE A 117 18.58 -6.50 -3.45
CA ILE A 117 17.76 -5.29 -3.54
C ILE A 117 16.30 -5.52 -3.09
N LEU A 118 15.79 -6.73 -3.25
CA LEU A 118 14.45 -7.10 -2.79
C LEU A 118 14.42 -7.62 -1.35
N ALA A 119 15.55 -7.73 -0.65
CA ALA A 119 15.56 -8.25 0.73
C ALA A 119 14.64 -7.48 1.69
N PRO A 120 14.59 -6.13 1.70
CA PRO A 120 13.66 -5.39 2.57
C PRO A 120 12.18 -5.70 2.27
N TYR A 121 11.86 -5.92 0.99
CA TYR A 121 10.52 -6.26 0.54
C TYR A 121 10.12 -7.68 0.95
N ARG A 122 11.04 -8.65 0.79
CA ARG A 122 10.85 -10.05 1.24
C ARG A 122 10.65 -10.13 2.76
N GLU A 123 11.48 -9.42 3.52
CA GLU A 123 11.42 -9.42 4.98
C GLU A 123 10.13 -8.79 5.52
N SER A 124 9.72 -7.65 4.97
CA SER A 124 8.47 -6.99 5.37
C SER A 124 7.24 -7.80 4.98
N ALA A 125 7.19 -8.37 3.77
CA ALA A 125 6.12 -9.26 3.33
C ALA A 125 5.97 -10.47 4.27
N LYS A 126 7.07 -11.15 4.60
CA LYS A 126 7.07 -12.29 5.53
C LYS A 126 6.49 -11.92 6.90
N ILE A 127 6.84 -10.77 7.45
CA ILE A 127 6.33 -10.34 8.76
C ILE A 127 4.83 -10.03 8.69
N ILE A 128 4.38 -9.38 7.61
CA ILE A 128 2.97 -9.04 7.39
C ILE A 128 2.11 -10.30 7.22
N GLU A 129 2.55 -11.26 6.41
CA GLU A 129 1.85 -12.53 6.21
C GLU A 129 1.63 -13.28 7.52
N ASN A 130 2.59 -13.21 8.44
CA ASN A 130 2.54 -13.85 9.76
C ASN A 130 1.88 -12.99 10.85
N ALA A 131 1.37 -11.80 10.52
CA ALA A 131 0.88 -10.86 11.52
C ALA A 131 -0.51 -11.19 12.09
N GLY A 132 -1.29 -12.00 11.37
CA GLY A 132 -2.71 -12.25 11.69
C GLY A 132 -3.62 -11.06 11.37
N LEU A 133 -3.22 -10.19 10.43
CA LEU A 133 -4.01 -9.07 9.93
C LEU A 133 -4.74 -9.45 8.64
N ASP A 134 -5.81 -8.71 8.33
CA ASP A 134 -6.57 -8.81 7.07
C ASP A 134 -5.78 -8.08 5.98
N HIS A 135 -4.63 -8.63 5.63
CA HIS A 135 -3.66 -8.00 4.74
C HIS A 135 -3.94 -8.32 3.27
N THR A 136 -3.52 -7.42 2.39
CA THR A 136 -3.25 -7.69 0.98
C THR A 136 -1.91 -7.08 0.65
N ILE A 137 -1.00 -7.89 0.12
CA ILE A 137 0.27 -7.41 -0.41
C ILE A 137 0.09 -7.17 -1.91
N ILE A 138 0.51 -6.01 -2.42
CA ILE A 138 0.52 -5.72 -3.85
C ILE A 138 1.97 -5.76 -4.33
N ARG A 139 2.25 -6.60 -5.33
CA ARG A 139 3.55 -6.79 -5.97
C ARG A 139 3.50 -6.21 -7.39
N PRO A 140 3.69 -4.90 -7.56
CA PRO A 140 3.59 -4.30 -8.87
C PRO A 140 4.77 -4.66 -9.76
N ALA A 141 4.50 -4.72 -11.07
CA ALA A 141 5.51 -4.64 -12.11
C ALA A 141 6.13 -3.22 -12.19
N TRP A 142 7.00 -2.98 -13.16
CA TRP A 142 7.61 -1.65 -13.34
C TRP A 142 6.55 -0.56 -13.54
N PHE A 143 6.62 0.50 -12.74
CA PHE A 143 5.67 1.60 -12.85
C PHE A 143 5.82 2.37 -14.16
N SER A 144 4.72 2.52 -14.89
CA SER A 144 4.57 3.47 -15.98
C SER A 144 3.76 4.71 -15.51
N ASN A 145 3.74 5.74 -16.36
CA ASN A 145 2.87 6.91 -16.21
C ASN A 145 1.70 6.87 -17.21
N GLY A 146 1.31 5.67 -17.64
CA GLY A 146 0.14 5.49 -18.50
C GLY A 146 -1.14 6.02 -17.85
N HIS A 147 -2.08 6.43 -18.69
CA HIS A 147 -3.38 6.96 -18.27
C HIS A 147 -4.49 5.89 -18.33
N GLU A 148 -4.13 4.66 -18.70
CA GLU A 148 -5.01 3.51 -18.77
C GLU A 148 -5.21 2.84 -17.41
N VAL A 149 -6.41 2.29 -17.19
CA VAL A 149 -6.69 1.28 -16.17
C VAL A 149 -6.79 -0.06 -16.90
N GLU A 150 -5.67 -0.76 -17.00
CA GLU A 150 -5.53 -2.00 -17.76
C GLU A 150 -4.50 -2.89 -17.05
N TYR A 151 -4.96 -3.97 -16.43
CA TYR A 151 -4.11 -4.87 -15.68
C TYR A 151 -4.71 -6.27 -15.54
N GLY A 152 -3.84 -7.25 -15.40
CA GLY A 152 -4.13 -8.59 -14.90
C GLY A 152 -3.53 -8.79 -13.51
N LEU A 153 -4.07 -9.76 -12.80
CA LEU A 153 -3.59 -10.17 -11.48
C LEU A 153 -2.96 -11.56 -11.55
N THR A 154 -1.97 -11.78 -10.68
CA THR A 154 -1.45 -13.11 -10.34
C THR A 154 -1.41 -13.27 -8.84
N HIS A 155 -1.81 -14.44 -8.34
CA HIS A 155 -1.83 -14.73 -6.91
C HIS A 155 -0.43 -15.11 -6.39
N ARG A 156 -0.31 -15.26 -5.07
CA ARG A 156 0.98 -15.50 -4.39
C ARG A 156 1.80 -16.63 -4.99
N ASN A 157 1.15 -17.73 -5.37
CA ASN A 157 1.80 -18.96 -5.82
C ASN A 157 1.68 -19.16 -7.34
N GLU A 158 1.36 -18.10 -8.08
CA GLU A 158 1.28 -18.13 -9.55
C GLU A 158 2.51 -17.46 -10.17
N PRO A 159 2.96 -17.92 -11.36
CA PRO A 159 3.96 -17.20 -12.13
C PRO A 159 3.50 -15.77 -12.42
N PHE A 160 4.38 -14.80 -12.22
CA PHE A 160 4.13 -13.41 -12.57
C PHE A 160 3.98 -13.26 -14.08
N ARG A 161 3.03 -12.43 -14.51
CA ARG A 161 2.76 -12.15 -15.92
C ARG A 161 2.83 -10.64 -16.15
N GLY A 162 3.40 -10.22 -17.27
CA GLY A 162 3.59 -8.81 -17.62
C GLY A 162 4.85 -8.19 -17.00
N SER A 163 5.24 -7.02 -17.50
CA SER A 163 6.50 -6.36 -17.14
C SER A 163 6.34 -4.92 -16.68
N SER A 164 5.20 -4.28 -16.97
CA SER A 164 4.93 -2.90 -16.56
C SER A 164 3.47 -2.71 -16.17
N VAL A 165 3.18 -1.65 -15.41
CA VAL A 165 1.82 -1.30 -14.98
C VAL A 165 1.70 0.21 -14.76
N SER A 166 0.58 0.80 -15.17
CA SER A 166 0.33 2.21 -14.86
C SER A 166 0.06 2.39 -13.36
N ARG A 167 0.55 3.48 -12.78
CA ARG A 167 0.18 3.85 -11.39
C ARG A 167 -1.33 3.99 -11.22
N LEU A 168 -2.04 4.34 -12.29
CA LEU A 168 -3.50 4.44 -12.31
C LEU A 168 -4.18 3.08 -12.15
N SER A 169 -3.66 2.03 -12.79
CA SER A 169 -4.14 0.65 -12.62
C SER A 169 -3.97 0.15 -11.18
N ILE A 170 -2.84 0.47 -10.55
CA ILE A 170 -2.63 0.13 -9.14
C ILE A 170 -3.60 0.92 -8.24
N ALA A 171 -3.83 2.19 -8.55
CA ALA A 171 -4.78 3.03 -7.83
C ALA A 171 -6.23 2.52 -7.94
N ASP A 172 -6.64 2.03 -9.11
CA ASP A 172 -7.92 1.35 -9.30
C ASP A 172 -8.04 0.10 -8.42
N LEU A 173 -7.03 -0.79 -8.42
CA LEU A 173 -7.03 -1.98 -7.57
C LEU A 173 -7.17 -1.62 -6.08
N ILE A 174 -6.45 -0.59 -5.62
CA ILE A 174 -6.56 -0.10 -4.24
C ILE A 174 -7.96 0.47 -3.97
N ASN A 175 -8.52 1.24 -4.91
CA ASN A 175 -9.87 1.79 -4.79
C ASN A 175 -10.92 0.68 -4.65
N ARG A 176 -10.81 -0.40 -5.42
CA ARG A 176 -11.68 -1.57 -5.30
C ARG A 176 -11.62 -2.18 -3.89
N MET A 177 -10.43 -2.31 -3.30
CA MET A 177 -10.28 -2.79 -1.92
C MET A 177 -10.72 -1.76 -0.86
N VAL A 178 -10.74 -0.47 -1.17
CA VAL A 178 -11.31 0.56 -0.29
C VAL A 178 -12.84 0.54 -0.28
N ILE A 179 -13.44 0.27 -1.45
CA ILE A 179 -14.90 0.16 -1.61
C ILE A 179 -15.42 -1.18 -1.07
N GLU A 180 -14.70 -2.27 -1.31
CA GLU A 180 -15.03 -3.62 -0.84
C GLU A 180 -13.85 -4.22 -0.05
N PRO A 181 -13.75 -3.94 1.26
CA PRO A 181 -12.60 -4.33 2.07
C PRO A 181 -12.39 -5.85 2.21
N SER A 182 -13.39 -6.67 1.93
CA SER A 182 -13.28 -8.14 1.93
C SER A 182 -12.49 -8.69 0.74
N LEU A 183 -12.27 -7.91 -0.32
CA LEU A 183 -11.52 -8.36 -1.49
C LEU A 183 -10.05 -8.66 -1.13
N TYR A 184 -9.57 -9.82 -1.58
CA TYR A 184 -8.18 -10.25 -1.54
C TYR A 184 -7.53 -10.28 -0.14
N VAL A 185 -8.35 -10.52 0.89
CA VAL A 185 -7.85 -10.70 2.26
C VAL A 185 -6.96 -11.94 2.34
N HIS A 186 -5.81 -11.79 2.99
CA HIS A 186 -4.74 -12.79 3.12
C HIS A 186 -4.07 -13.20 1.80
N ASP A 187 -4.14 -12.35 0.78
CA ASP A 187 -3.53 -12.60 -0.53
C ASP A 187 -2.32 -11.69 -0.80
N SER A 188 -1.52 -12.10 -1.78
CA SER A 188 -0.40 -11.35 -2.33
C SER A 188 -0.50 -11.28 -3.85
N LEU A 189 -0.93 -10.14 -4.35
CA LEU A 189 -1.32 -9.91 -5.74
C LEU A 189 -0.17 -9.32 -6.54
N GLY A 190 0.32 -10.05 -7.54
CA GLY A 190 1.06 -9.48 -8.65
C GLY A 190 0.13 -8.65 -9.52
N ILE A 191 0.59 -7.48 -9.96
CA ILE A 191 -0.18 -6.60 -10.87
C ILE A 191 0.70 -6.11 -12.01
N ALA A 192 0.26 -6.37 -13.24
CA ALA A 192 0.90 -5.93 -14.47
C ALA A 192 -0.13 -5.73 -15.57
N ARG A 193 0.20 -4.95 -16.60
CA ARG A 193 -0.50 -5.00 -17.88
C ARG A 193 -0.24 -6.35 -18.54
N VAL A 194 -1.31 -7.03 -18.97
CA VAL A 194 -1.27 -8.35 -19.62
C VAL A 194 -2.08 -8.34 -20.91
#